data_AF-A0A833E9A3-F1
#
_entry.id   AF-A0A833E9A3-F1
#
_cell.length_a   1.000
_cell.length_b   1.000
_cell.length_c   1.000
_cell.angle_alpha   90.00
_cell.angle_beta   90.00
_cell.angle_gamma   90.00
#
_symmetry.space_group_name_H-M   'P 1'
#
loop_
_entity.id
_entity.type
_entity.pdbx_description
1 polymer ?
#
loop_
_entity_poly.entity_id
_entity_poly.type
_entity_poly.pdbx_seq_one_letter_code
_entity_poly.pdbx_strand_id
1 'polypeptide(L)'
;MVWALEGLVQEYESMLHSQQAIEKTLEEIAENVEATIAAFQAIPESLRQEILHHLRAVRDYTAASSYSKAREESATACRQALQALAHRITELPLEAGECPAAKSMELLVAVMKAGGPLTPIVYSLLAAGAETTSDLVRNAERIAARWDTVSSQLVQVYEAARKLEARETAKIHDIVILVSKLVKSDSLDTSLARLDTVAMRLTEIAQLLDTLTSSLADLSEALQVCREYMGDDASYCRWLSQVVASMVSAYESAKKLSQANDLDELGVIVAGVRKAYERISNTRRLVEKLSSRIASAAGINQTAVSLAEIIEIVAMGREQLGLTRLEEELLIELVEKDVIDLLDVYKRGEEYLKAALQLCKRNIARCSIRAY
;
A
#
# COMPACT_ATOMS: atom_id res chain seq x y z
N MET A 1 49.29 -42.89 -52.11
CA MET A 1 48.96 -41.45 -52.16
C MET A 1 47.59 -41.14 -51.59
N VAL A 2 46.51 -41.84 -52.00
CA VAL A 2 45.14 -41.63 -51.49
C VAL A 2 45.02 -41.81 -49.96
N TRP A 3 45.56 -42.91 -49.41
CA TRP A 3 45.55 -43.19 -47.97
C TRP A 3 46.29 -42.15 -47.08
N ALA A 4 47.30 -41.47 -47.63
CA ALA A 4 48.02 -40.43 -46.89
C ALA A 4 47.26 -39.09 -46.88
N LEU A 5 46.46 -38.83 -47.92
CA LEU A 5 45.55 -37.69 -48.01
C LEU A 5 44.33 -37.89 -47.11
N GLU A 6 43.77 -39.10 -47.05
CA GLU A 6 42.67 -39.43 -46.13
C GLU A 6 43.08 -39.29 -44.65
N GLY A 7 44.29 -39.72 -44.30
CA GLY A 7 44.84 -39.51 -42.95
C GLY A 7 45.04 -38.03 -42.58
N LEU A 8 45.55 -37.21 -43.51
CA LEU A 8 45.69 -35.76 -43.29
C LEU A 8 44.35 -35.03 -43.18
N VAL A 9 43.34 -35.46 -43.94
CA VAL A 9 41.97 -34.90 -43.84
C VAL A 9 41.35 -35.25 -42.50
N GLN A 10 41.48 -36.50 -42.02
CA GLN A 10 40.99 -36.89 -40.69
C GLN A 10 41.71 -36.15 -39.55
N GLU A 11 43.03 -35.96 -39.64
CA GLU A 11 43.78 -35.16 -38.67
C GLU A 11 43.32 -33.69 -38.67
N TYR A 12 43.10 -33.11 -39.85
CA TYR A 12 42.60 -31.74 -40.00
C TYR A 12 41.18 -31.57 -39.46
N GLU A 13 40.26 -32.51 -39.75
CA GLU A 13 38.91 -32.54 -39.18
C GLU A 13 38.94 -32.67 -37.65
N SER A 14 39.85 -33.49 -37.09
CA SER A 14 40.02 -33.60 -35.64
C SER A 14 40.56 -32.31 -35.00
N MET A 15 41.49 -31.61 -35.66
CA MET A 15 41.98 -30.30 -35.21
C MET A 15 40.88 -29.24 -35.27
N LEU A 16 40.06 -29.24 -36.33
CA LEU A 16 38.97 -28.29 -36.49
C LEU A 16 37.89 -28.49 -35.43
N HIS A 17 37.51 -29.74 -35.15
CA HIS A 17 36.59 -30.08 -34.06
C HIS A 17 37.16 -29.72 -32.68
N SER A 18 38.47 -29.92 -32.47
CA SER A 18 39.15 -29.51 -31.23
C SER A 18 39.13 -27.99 -31.05
N GLN A 19 39.38 -27.21 -32.12
CA GLN A 19 39.29 -25.74 -32.08
C GLN A 19 37.87 -25.26 -31.77
N GLN A 20 36.85 -25.81 -32.44
CA GLN A 20 35.45 -25.48 -32.17
C GLN A 20 35.04 -25.80 -30.73
N ALA A 21 35.54 -26.91 -30.17
CA ALA A 21 35.29 -27.26 -28.77
C ALA A 21 35.97 -26.29 -27.79
N ILE A 22 37.18 -25.83 -28.09
CA ILE A 22 37.90 -24.83 -27.30
C ILE A 22 37.19 -23.47 -27.36
N GLU A 23 36.80 -23.02 -28.56
CA GLU A 23 36.04 -21.77 -28.75
C GLU A 23 34.76 -21.78 -27.93
N LYS A 24 33.95 -22.84 -28.06
CA LYS A 24 32.73 -22.99 -27.25
C LYS A 24 33.02 -22.99 -25.75
N THR A 25 34.11 -23.64 -25.31
CA THR A 25 34.49 -23.66 -23.89
C THR A 25 34.89 -22.27 -23.39
N LEU A 26 35.59 -21.49 -24.22
CA LEU A 26 35.97 -20.11 -23.90
C LEU A 26 34.76 -19.18 -23.86
N GLU A 27 33.80 -19.35 -24.77
CA GLU A 27 32.51 -18.64 -24.73
C GLU A 27 31.77 -18.91 -23.42
N GLU A 28 31.64 -20.18 -23.03
CA GLU A 28 31.00 -20.55 -21.75
C GLU A 28 31.75 -19.99 -20.53
N ILE A 29 33.09 -19.97 -20.55
CA ILE A 29 33.89 -19.34 -19.49
C ILE A 29 33.60 -17.85 -19.43
N ALA A 30 33.58 -17.17 -20.57
CA ALA A 30 33.33 -15.73 -20.65
C ALA A 30 31.94 -15.39 -20.11
N GLU A 31 30.90 -16.10 -20.55
CA GLU A 31 29.52 -15.90 -20.07
C GLU A 31 29.40 -16.10 -18.54
N ASN A 32 30.01 -17.16 -18.01
CA ASN A 32 30.01 -17.41 -16.56
C ASN A 32 30.71 -16.30 -15.77
N VAL A 33 31.83 -15.80 -16.30
CA VAL A 33 32.59 -14.70 -15.68
C VAL A 33 31.79 -13.39 -15.73
N GLU A 34 31.18 -13.06 -16.86
CA GLU A 34 30.32 -11.89 -17.01
C GLU A 34 29.12 -11.93 -16.05
N ALA A 35 28.44 -13.07 -15.95
CA ALA A 35 27.38 -13.29 -14.97
C ALA A 35 27.88 -13.06 -13.54
N THR A 36 29.04 -13.62 -13.20
CA THR A 36 29.66 -13.46 -11.86
C THR A 36 29.96 -11.98 -11.57
N ILE A 37 30.49 -11.25 -12.54
CA ILE A 37 30.80 -9.81 -12.41
C ILE A 37 29.52 -8.99 -12.22
N ALA A 38 28.44 -9.30 -12.93
CA ALA A 38 27.15 -8.64 -12.74
C ALA A 38 26.65 -8.83 -11.30
N ALA A 39 26.72 -10.05 -10.78
CA ALA A 39 26.31 -10.39 -9.42
C ALA A 39 27.12 -9.64 -8.35
N PHE A 40 28.43 -9.41 -8.56
CA PHE A 40 29.29 -8.70 -7.61
C PHE A 40 28.80 -7.31 -7.24
N GLN A 41 28.06 -6.63 -8.12
CA GLN A 41 27.54 -5.32 -7.81
C GLN A 41 26.47 -5.32 -6.71
N ALA A 42 25.94 -6.49 -6.33
CA ALA A 42 24.90 -6.65 -5.32
C ALA A 42 25.29 -7.62 -4.17
N ILE A 43 26.45 -8.27 -4.24
CA ILE A 43 26.92 -9.18 -3.17
C ILE A 43 27.69 -8.40 -2.08
N PRO A 44 27.47 -8.68 -0.77
CA PRO A 44 28.27 -8.12 0.32
C PRO A 44 29.76 -8.47 0.21
N GLU A 45 30.64 -7.56 0.64
CA GLU A 45 32.09 -7.71 0.47
C GLU A 45 32.69 -8.95 1.14
N SER A 46 32.11 -9.40 2.26
CA SER A 46 32.50 -10.62 2.97
C SER A 46 32.37 -11.89 2.12
N LEU A 47 31.36 -11.98 1.26
CA LEU A 47 31.11 -13.14 0.39
C LEU A 47 31.84 -13.04 -0.95
N ARG A 48 32.43 -11.88 -1.28
CA ARG A 48 33.17 -11.70 -2.54
C ARG A 48 34.52 -12.42 -2.52
N GLN A 49 35.13 -12.65 -1.35
CA GLN A 49 36.48 -13.21 -1.27
C GLN A 49 36.56 -14.65 -1.80
N GLU A 50 35.58 -15.49 -1.46
CA GLU A 50 35.51 -16.88 -1.94
C GLU A 50 35.30 -16.92 -3.45
N ILE A 51 34.37 -16.10 -3.98
CA ILE A 51 34.11 -16.03 -5.42
C ILE A 51 35.32 -15.46 -6.18
N LEU A 52 36.02 -14.48 -5.61
CA LEU A 52 37.26 -13.93 -6.17
C LEU A 52 38.39 -14.97 -6.24
N HIS A 53 38.44 -15.91 -5.29
CA HIS A 53 39.40 -17.00 -5.34
C HIS A 53 39.17 -17.88 -6.58
N HIS A 54 37.92 -18.28 -6.83
CA HIS A 54 37.55 -19.04 -8.03
C HIS A 54 37.85 -18.27 -9.33
N LEU A 55 37.53 -16.97 -9.40
CA LEU A 55 37.85 -16.15 -10.58
C LEU A 55 39.36 -16.04 -10.85
N ARG A 56 40.22 -16.03 -9.82
CA ARG A 56 41.67 -16.09 -10.00
C ARG A 56 42.11 -17.43 -10.57
N ALA A 57 41.52 -18.53 -10.07
CA ALA A 57 41.78 -19.87 -10.60
C ALA A 57 41.37 -19.99 -12.08
N VAL A 58 40.24 -19.40 -12.50
CA VAL A 58 39.83 -19.33 -13.91
C VAL A 58 40.92 -18.68 -14.78
N ARG A 59 41.43 -17.53 -14.35
CA ARG A 59 42.50 -16.82 -15.06
C ARG A 59 43.75 -17.67 -15.18
N ASP A 60 44.18 -18.30 -14.09
CA ASP A 60 45.40 -19.07 -14.04
C ASP A 60 45.28 -20.38 -14.87
N TYR A 61 44.13 -21.05 -14.84
CA TYR A 61 43.86 -22.23 -15.68
C TYR A 61 43.73 -21.89 -17.17
N THR A 62 43.12 -20.73 -17.50
CA THR A 62 43.02 -20.26 -18.89
C THR A 62 44.42 -19.95 -19.44
N ALA A 63 45.29 -19.31 -18.65
CA ALA A 63 46.69 -19.06 -19.02
C ALA A 63 47.49 -20.36 -19.21
N ALA A 64 47.17 -21.41 -18.43
CA ALA A 64 47.76 -22.74 -18.57
C ALA A 64 47.11 -23.61 -19.67
N SER A 65 46.19 -23.06 -20.48
CA SER A 65 45.41 -23.79 -21.51
C SER A 65 44.61 -24.98 -20.94
N SER A 66 44.28 -24.97 -19.65
CA SER A 66 43.48 -25.98 -18.98
C SER A 66 42.00 -25.59 -18.98
N TYR A 67 41.41 -25.52 -20.17
CA TYR A 67 40.07 -24.94 -20.38
C TYR A 67 38.94 -25.69 -19.66
N SER A 68 39.05 -27.02 -19.50
CA SER A 68 38.06 -27.80 -18.74
C SER A 68 38.00 -27.39 -17.26
N LYS A 69 39.16 -27.19 -16.64
CA LYS A 69 39.25 -26.70 -15.25
C LYS A 69 38.80 -25.25 -15.13
N ALA A 70 39.20 -24.39 -16.08
CA ALA A 70 38.75 -23.00 -16.12
C ALA A 70 37.22 -22.89 -16.23
N ARG A 71 36.58 -23.76 -17.02
CA ARG A 71 35.12 -23.86 -17.14
C ARG A 71 34.45 -24.31 -15.83
N GLU A 72 35.01 -25.30 -15.15
CA GLU A 72 34.47 -25.78 -13.88
C GLU A 72 34.56 -24.70 -12.79
N GLU A 73 35.70 -24.01 -12.69
CA GLU A 73 35.90 -22.91 -11.75
C GLU A 73 35.00 -21.70 -12.06
N SER A 74 34.80 -21.36 -13.34
CA SER A 74 33.93 -20.23 -13.72
C SER A 74 32.46 -20.53 -13.41
N ALA A 75 32.00 -21.75 -13.69
CA ALA A 75 30.66 -22.19 -13.34
C ALA A 75 30.45 -22.20 -11.80
N THR A 76 31.47 -22.60 -11.05
CA THR A 76 31.43 -22.61 -9.57
C THR A 76 31.37 -21.20 -9.01
N ALA A 77 32.19 -20.27 -9.50
CA ALA A 77 32.14 -18.86 -9.12
C ALA A 77 30.75 -18.26 -9.36
N CYS A 78 30.16 -18.52 -10.54
CA CYS A 78 28.83 -18.03 -10.89
C CYS A 78 27.73 -18.61 -9.98
N ARG A 79 27.73 -19.92 -9.72
CA ARG A 79 26.75 -20.55 -8.82
C ARG A 79 26.82 -20.00 -7.41
N GLN A 80 28.03 -19.83 -6.86
CA GLN A 80 28.21 -19.23 -5.53
C GLN A 80 27.72 -17.78 -5.50
N ALA A 81 27.99 -17.00 -6.55
CA ALA A 81 27.49 -15.64 -6.66
C ALA A 81 25.95 -15.60 -6.67
N LEU A 82 25.33 -16.49 -7.45
CA LEU A 82 23.87 -16.61 -7.50
C LEU A 82 23.28 -17.06 -6.14
N GLN A 83 23.92 -18.01 -5.45
CA GLN A 83 23.50 -18.44 -4.10
C GLN A 83 23.59 -17.30 -3.09
N ALA A 84 24.63 -16.47 -3.17
CA ALA A 84 24.77 -15.29 -2.32
C ALA A 84 23.65 -14.26 -2.57
N LEU A 85 23.28 -14.04 -3.83
CA LEU A 85 22.14 -13.19 -4.19
C LEU A 85 20.82 -13.79 -3.69
N ALA A 86 20.62 -15.09 -3.89
CA ALA A 86 19.43 -15.80 -3.47
C ALA A 86 19.23 -15.76 -1.95
N HIS A 87 20.31 -15.95 -1.19
CA HIS A 87 20.29 -15.80 0.26
C HIS A 87 19.92 -14.39 0.68
N ARG A 88 20.40 -13.36 -0.02
CA ARG A 88 20.03 -11.97 0.25
C ARG A 88 18.55 -11.67 -0.03
N ILE A 89 17.97 -12.28 -1.06
CA ILE A 89 16.57 -12.09 -1.45
C ILE A 89 15.62 -12.83 -0.51
N THR A 90 15.94 -14.08 -0.19
CA THR A 90 15.01 -15.00 0.48
C THR A 90 15.30 -15.21 1.97
N GLU A 91 16.47 -14.74 2.44
CA GLU A 91 17.03 -15.03 3.78
C GLU A 91 17.28 -16.54 4.04
N LEU A 92 17.10 -17.38 3.01
CA LEU A 92 17.27 -18.82 3.06
C LEU A 92 18.29 -19.26 1.99
N PRO A 93 19.06 -20.34 2.23
CA PRO A 93 19.91 -20.89 1.19
C PRO A 93 19.02 -21.55 0.12
N LEU A 94 19.24 -21.20 -1.15
CA LEU A 94 18.65 -21.90 -2.30
C LEU A 94 19.76 -22.61 -3.08
N GLU A 95 19.48 -23.81 -3.57
CA GLU A 95 20.43 -24.55 -4.41
C GLU A 95 20.51 -23.93 -5.81
N ALA A 96 21.74 -23.80 -6.32
CA ALA A 96 22.02 -23.37 -7.68
C ALA A 96 22.57 -24.55 -8.48
N GLY A 97 21.75 -25.09 -9.40
CA GLY A 97 22.18 -26.17 -10.29
C GLY A 97 23.09 -25.68 -11.41
N GLU A 98 22.71 -24.57 -12.06
CA GLU A 98 23.38 -24.04 -13.25
C GLU A 98 23.65 -22.54 -13.13
N CYS A 99 24.67 -22.06 -13.85
CA CYS A 99 24.90 -20.63 -14.01
C CYS A 99 23.90 -20.08 -15.03
N PRO A 100 23.12 -19.03 -14.71
CA PRO A 100 22.26 -18.38 -15.69
C PRO A 100 23.09 -17.57 -16.68
N ALA A 101 22.50 -17.28 -17.84
CA ALA A 101 23.11 -16.36 -18.80
C ALA A 101 23.43 -14.99 -18.14
N ALA A 102 24.53 -14.37 -18.56
CA ALA A 102 24.99 -13.09 -18.01
C ALA A 102 23.88 -12.02 -17.99
N LYS A 103 23.11 -11.91 -19.07
CA LYS A 103 21.98 -10.97 -19.17
C LYS A 103 20.88 -11.23 -18.14
N SER A 104 20.57 -12.49 -17.85
CA SER A 104 19.56 -12.85 -16.84
C SER A 104 20.07 -12.53 -15.43
N MET A 105 21.38 -12.69 -15.18
CA MET A 105 22.00 -12.25 -13.93
C MET A 105 21.99 -10.72 -13.77
N GLU A 106 22.34 -9.98 -14.82
CA GLU A 106 22.25 -8.52 -14.86
C GLU A 106 20.83 -8.05 -14.56
N LEU A 107 19.83 -8.71 -15.15
CA LEU A 107 18.43 -8.39 -14.93
C LEU A 107 18.00 -8.62 -13.48
N LEU A 108 18.38 -9.77 -12.88
CA LEU A 108 18.13 -10.04 -11.47
C LEU A 108 18.69 -8.92 -10.59
N VAL A 109 19.95 -8.55 -10.81
CA VAL A 109 20.61 -7.47 -10.06
C VAL A 109 19.93 -6.12 -10.30
N ALA A 110 19.53 -5.82 -11.53
CA ALA A 110 18.82 -4.59 -11.87
C ALA A 110 17.47 -4.51 -11.12
N VAL A 111 16.66 -5.58 -11.15
CA VAL A 111 15.38 -5.65 -10.44
C VAL A 111 15.60 -5.47 -8.93
N MET A 112 16.56 -6.20 -8.35
CA MET A 112 16.91 -6.06 -6.92
C MET A 112 17.23 -4.60 -6.54
N LYS A 113 18.01 -3.90 -7.36
CA LYS A 113 18.43 -2.51 -7.09
C LYS A 113 17.34 -1.49 -7.37
N ALA A 114 16.45 -1.76 -8.32
CA ALA A 114 15.43 -0.82 -8.76
C ALA A 114 14.41 -0.49 -7.65
N GLY A 115 14.30 -1.34 -6.62
CA GLY A 115 13.50 -1.04 -5.43
C GLY A 115 14.00 0.13 -4.59
N GLY A 116 15.30 0.46 -4.60
CA GLY A 116 15.86 1.53 -3.77
C GLY A 116 15.46 1.38 -2.28
N PRO A 117 14.78 2.37 -1.66
CA PRO A 117 14.29 2.24 -0.28
C PRO A 117 13.16 1.20 -0.12
N LEU A 118 12.53 0.77 -1.22
CA LEU A 118 11.46 -0.23 -1.26
C LEU A 118 11.97 -1.65 -1.58
N THR A 119 13.30 -1.84 -1.56
CA THR A 119 13.95 -3.14 -1.82
C THR A 119 13.31 -4.33 -1.08
N PRO A 120 12.88 -4.22 0.19
CA PRO A 120 12.22 -5.34 0.89
C PRO A 120 10.96 -5.86 0.17
N ILE A 121 10.19 -4.98 -0.46
CA ILE A 121 8.99 -5.36 -1.24
C ILE A 121 9.43 -6.14 -2.48
N VAL A 122 10.42 -5.63 -3.21
CA VAL A 122 10.95 -6.29 -4.41
C VAL A 122 11.52 -7.67 -4.08
N TYR A 123 12.21 -7.82 -2.94
CA TYR A 123 12.71 -9.12 -2.49
C TYR A 123 11.58 -10.10 -2.23
N SER A 124 10.50 -9.64 -1.62
CA SER A 124 9.32 -10.49 -1.38
C SER A 124 8.62 -10.89 -2.68
N LEU A 125 8.63 -10.04 -3.72
CA LEU A 125 8.16 -10.40 -5.06
C LEU A 125 9.10 -11.44 -5.73
N LEU A 126 10.42 -11.21 -5.68
CA LEU A 126 11.40 -12.12 -6.26
C LEU A 126 11.35 -13.50 -5.60
N ALA A 127 11.20 -13.55 -4.27
CA ALA A 127 11.12 -14.76 -3.47
C ALA A 127 9.79 -15.53 -3.63
N ALA A 128 8.79 -14.97 -4.31
CA ALA A 128 7.45 -15.55 -4.36
C ALA A 128 7.43 -16.91 -5.07
N GLY A 129 7.17 -17.98 -4.31
CA GLY A 129 7.18 -19.36 -4.81
C GLY A 129 8.55 -19.88 -5.26
N ALA A 130 9.65 -19.26 -4.81
CA ALA A 130 10.99 -19.67 -5.22
C ALA A 130 11.50 -20.84 -4.36
N GLU A 131 11.82 -21.95 -5.00
CA GLU A 131 12.44 -23.14 -4.36
C GLU A 131 13.91 -23.30 -4.78
N THR A 132 14.27 -22.74 -5.94
CA THR A 132 15.61 -22.78 -6.52
C THR A 132 16.07 -21.38 -6.93
N THR A 133 17.37 -21.20 -7.17
CA THR A 133 17.86 -19.92 -7.69
C THR A 133 17.35 -19.59 -9.09
N SER A 134 17.00 -20.60 -9.89
CA SER A 134 16.43 -20.43 -11.23
C SER A 134 15.04 -19.78 -11.16
N ASP A 135 14.28 -20.04 -10.10
CA ASP A 135 12.98 -19.41 -9.87
C ASP A 135 13.11 -17.91 -9.64
N LEU A 136 14.15 -17.48 -8.93
CA LEU A 136 14.44 -16.06 -8.71
C LEU A 136 14.76 -15.33 -10.02
N VAL A 137 15.58 -15.96 -10.88
CA VAL A 137 15.93 -15.41 -12.20
C VAL A 137 14.68 -15.29 -13.06
N ARG A 138 13.86 -16.34 -13.11
CA ARG A 138 12.58 -16.34 -13.83
C ARG A 138 11.61 -15.29 -13.28
N ASN A 139 11.53 -15.13 -11.96
CA ASN A 139 10.70 -14.10 -11.34
C ASN A 139 11.22 -12.69 -11.69
N ALA A 140 12.54 -12.48 -11.73
CA ALA A 140 13.13 -11.21 -12.16
C ALA A 140 12.77 -10.88 -13.61
N GLU A 141 12.84 -11.85 -14.52
CA GLU A 141 12.42 -11.69 -15.92
C GLU A 141 10.94 -11.31 -16.04
N ARG A 142 10.08 -11.97 -15.29
CA ARG A 142 8.63 -11.69 -15.25
C ARG A 142 8.31 -10.33 -14.64
N ILE A 143 9.03 -9.92 -13.59
CA ILE A 143 8.91 -8.60 -12.97
C ILE A 143 9.36 -7.53 -13.96
N ALA A 144 10.50 -7.73 -14.63
CA ALA A 144 11.01 -6.80 -15.63
C ALA A 144 10.03 -6.58 -16.78
N ALA A 145 9.40 -7.65 -17.27
CA ALA A 145 8.37 -7.56 -18.30
C ALA A 145 7.12 -6.77 -17.86
N ARG A 146 6.88 -6.62 -16.55
CA ARG A 146 5.76 -5.89 -15.94
C ARG A 146 6.22 -4.66 -15.16
N TRP A 147 7.44 -4.18 -15.41
CA TRP A 147 8.09 -3.19 -14.55
C TRP A 147 7.33 -1.88 -14.44
N ASP A 148 6.69 -1.41 -15.51
CA ASP A 148 5.89 -0.18 -15.48
C ASP A 148 4.73 -0.25 -14.48
N THR A 149 4.07 -1.42 -14.40
CA THR A 149 3.00 -1.65 -13.42
C THR A 149 3.55 -1.77 -12.01
N VAL A 150 4.60 -2.58 -11.83
CA VAL A 150 5.23 -2.79 -10.52
C VAL A 150 5.79 -1.48 -9.96
N SER A 151 6.49 -0.70 -10.77
CA SER A 151 7.05 0.58 -10.38
C SER A 151 5.97 1.61 -10.03
N SER A 152 4.85 1.64 -10.76
CA SER A 152 3.70 2.47 -10.40
C SER A 152 3.13 2.12 -9.03
N GLN A 153 2.96 0.82 -8.74
CA GLN A 153 2.49 0.35 -7.43
C GLN A 153 3.49 0.66 -6.31
N LEU A 154 4.79 0.49 -6.55
CA LEU A 154 5.84 0.85 -5.60
C LEU A 154 5.84 2.36 -5.30
N VAL A 155 5.66 3.21 -6.32
CA VAL A 155 5.52 4.66 -6.16
C VAL A 155 4.28 4.99 -5.33
N GLN A 156 3.13 4.37 -5.60
CA GLN A 156 1.91 4.57 -4.81
C GLN A 156 2.11 4.21 -3.34
N VAL A 157 2.80 3.09 -3.05
CA VAL A 157 3.16 2.71 -1.68
C VAL A 157 4.02 3.79 -1.03
N TYR A 158 5.05 4.27 -1.72
CA TYR A 158 5.94 5.31 -1.19
C TYR A 158 5.22 6.63 -0.94
N GLU A 159 4.39 7.08 -1.87
CA GLU A 159 3.60 8.31 -1.72
C GLU A 159 2.60 8.22 -0.58
N ALA A 160 1.90 7.08 -0.46
CA ALA A 160 1.00 6.82 0.66
C ALA A 160 1.77 6.82 1.98
N ALA A 161 2.91 6.14 2.05
CA ALA A 161 3.76 6.10 3.23
C ALA A 161 4.24 7.50 3.65
N ARG A 162 4.65 8.34 2.69
CA ARG A 162 5.03 9.74 2.96
C ARG A 162 3.89 10.56 3.53
N LYS A 163 2.67 10.39 3.00
CA LYS A 163 1.47 11.08 3.53
C LYS A 163 1.15 10.62 4.95
N LEU A 164 1.25 9.32 5.23
CA LEU A 164 1.03 8.77 6.57
C LEU A 164 2.09 9.27 7.57
N GLU A 165 3.36 9.38 7.14
CA GLU A 165 4.45 9.87 7.99
C GLU A 165 4.33 11.36 8.28
N ALA A 166 3.97 12.18 7.28
CA ALA A 166 3.70 13.60 7.46
C ALA A 166 2.55 13.88 8.45
N ARG A 167 1.71 12.88 8.72
CA ARG A 167 0.60 12.92 9.68
C ARG A 167 0.90 12.14 10.97
N GLU A 168 2.16 11.78 11.20
CA GLU A 168 2.60 11.05 12.39
C GLU A 168 1.81 9.76 12.65
N THR A 169 1.30 9.14 11.57
CA THR A 169 0.45 7.94 11.66
C THR A 169 1.29 6.67 11.58
N ALA A 170 2.25 6.62 10.65
CA ALA A 170 3.18 5.51 10.50
C ALA A 170 4.48 5.99 9.83
N LYS A 171 5.63 5.41 10.19
CA LYS A 171 6.90 5.72 9.53
C LYS A 171 6.98 5.02 8.18
N ILE A 172 7.68 5.61 7.22
CA ILE A 172 7.84 5.01 5.88
C ILE A 172 8.43 3.59 5.97
N HIS A 173 9.45 3.42 6.81
CA HIS A 173 10.10 2.13 7.00
C HIS A 173 9.14 1.03 7.47
N ASP A 174 8.25 1.35 8.42
CA ASP A 174 7.27 0.39 8.96
C ASP A 174 6.26 -0.01 7.89
N ILE A 175 5.86 0.93 7.02
CA ILE A 175 5.00 0.65 5.87
C ILE A 175 5.70 -0.28 4.88
N VAL A 176 6.97 -0.03 4.56
CA VAL A 176 7.73 -0.88 3.62
C VAL A 176 7.82 -2.33 4.12
N ILE A 177 8.07 -2.51 5.42
CA ILE A 177 8.10 -3.85 6.05
C ILE A 177 6.71 -4.49 6.05
N LEU A 178 5.66 -3.72 6.34
CA LEU A 178 4.29 -4.23 6.26
C LEU A 178 3.98 -4.71 4.85
N VAL A 179 4.25 -3.89 3.82
CA VAL A 179 3.97 -4.27 2.43
C VAL A 179 4.77 -5.50 2.04
N SER A 180 6.07 -5.57 2.37
CA SER A 180 6.88 -6.75 2.04
C SER A 180 6.30 -8.03 2.66
N LYS A 181 5.85 -7.96 3.92
CA LYS A 181 5.15 -9.07 4.59
C LYS A 181 3.84 -9.44 3.89
N LEU A 182 2.99 -8.46 3.56
CA LEU A 182 1.67 -8.70 2.99
C LEU A 182 1.73 -9.23 1.55
N VAL A 183 2.76 -8.86 0.77
CA VAL A 183 2.92 -9.35 -0.61
C VAL A 183 3.55 -10.73 -0.68
N LYS A 184 4.19 -11.22 0.39
CA LYS A 184 4.79 -12.56 0.41
C LYS A 184 3.75 -13.63 0.08
N SER A 185 4.04 -14.49 -0.90
CA SER A 185 3.13 -15.53 -1.37
C SER A 185 3.87 -16.69 -2.02
N ASP A 186 3.15 -17.78 -2.29
CA ASP A 186 3.66 -18.99 -2.93
C ASP A 186 3.72 -18.87 -4.46
N SER A 187 3.31 -17.73 -5.04
CA SER A 187 3.49 -17.45 -6.46
C SER A 187 3.65 -15.97 -6.74
N LEU A 188 4.43 -15.64 -7.78
CA LEU A 188 4.62 -14.25 -8.21
C LEU A 188 3.31 -13.56 -8.63
N ASP A 189 2.39 -14.26 -9.32
CA ASP A 189 1.13 -13.64 -9.75
C ASP A 189 0.26 -13.27 -8.54
N THR A 190 0.21 -14.12 -7.52
CA THR A 190 -0.47 -13.80 -6.28
C THR A 190 0.22 -12.63 -5.58
N SER A 191 1.56 -12.63 -5.48
CA SER A 191 2.31 -11.53 -4.87
C SER A 191 2.08 -10.18 -5.58
N LEU A 192 2.02 -10.17 -6.91
CA LEU A 192 1.71 -8.97 -7.70
C LEU A 192 0.28 -8.48 -7.47
N ALA A 193 -0.71 -9.39 -7.42
CA ALA A 193 -2.10 -9.03 -7.10
C ALA A 193 -2.25 -8.50 -5.67
N ARG A 194 -1.50 -9.07 -4.72
CA ARG A 194 -1.44 -8.56 -3.35
C ARG A 194 -0.79 -7.18 -3.29
N LEU A 195 0.30 -6.94 -4.04
CA LEU A 195 0.93 -5.62 -4.12
C LEU A 195 -0.05 -4.56 -4.62
N ASP A 196 -0.81 -4.87 -5.68
CA ASP A 196 -1.85 -3.98 -6.22
C ASP A 196 -2.91 -3.63 -5.15
N THR A 197 -3.42 -4.66 -4.49
CA THR A 197 -4.42 -4.52 -3.43
C THR A 197 -3.89 -3.66 -2.29
N VAL A 198 -2.69 -3.97 -1.79
CA VAL A 198 -2.06 -3.25 -0.67
C VAL A 198 -1.78 -1.80 -1.05
N ALA A 199 -1.23 -1.54 -2.25
CA ALA A 199 -0.98 -0.20 -2.75
C ALA A 199 -2.26 0.64 -2.78
N MET A 200 -3.34 0.10 -3.38
CA MET A 200 -4.64 0.74 -3.43
C MET A 200 -5.20 1.04 -2.03
N ARG A 201 -5.14 0.08 -1.09
CA ARG A 201 -5.63 0.26 0.28
C ARG A 201 -4.84 1.30 1.06
N LEU A 202 -3.51 1.31 0.93
CA LEU A 202 -2.67 2.31 1.58
C LEU A 202 -2.93 3.72 1.03
N THR A 203 -3.05 3.84 -0.30
CA THR A 203 -3.41 5.10 -0.94
C THR A 203 -4.77 5.60 -0.47
N GLU A 204 -5.77 4.72 -0.38
CA GLU A 204 -7.09 5.06 0.13
C GLU A 204 -7.03 5.59 1.58
N ILE A 205 -6.36 4.87 2.49
CA ILE A 205 -6.20 5.32 3.88
C ILE A 205 -5.52 6.69 3.92
N ALA A 206 -4.42 6.87 3.20
CA ALA A 206 -3.67 8.12 3.19
C ALA A 206 -4.53 9.30 2.69
N GLN A 207 -5.33 9.11 1.64
CA GLN A 207 -6.24 10.13 1.11
C GLN A 207 -7.39 10.46 2.05
N LEU A 208 -8.01 9.43 2.64
CA LEU A 208 -9.11 9.62 3.57
C LEU A 208 -8.64 10.35 4.83
N LEU A 209 -7.52 9.94 5.43
CA LEU A 209 -6.93 10.63 6.60
C LEU A 209 -6.58 12.09 6.29
N ASP A 210 -6.14 12.40 5.08
CA ASP A 210 -5.88 13.79 4.68
C ASP A 210 -7.15 14.65 4.77
N THR A 211 -8.27 14.11 4.30
CA THR A 211 -9.58 14.78 4.37
C THR A 211 -10.16 14.79 5.79
N LEU A 212 -9.90 13.75 6.58
CA LEU A 212 -10.25 13.73 8.00
C LEU A 212 -9.47 14.80 8.77
N THR A 213 -8.22 15.08 8.40
CA THR A 213 -7.39 16.04 9.16
C THR A 213 -7.93 17.45 9.04
N SER A 214 -8.28 17.88 7.83
CA SER A 214 -8.90 19.19 7.61
C SER A 214 -10.25 19.30 8.32
N SER A 215 -11.05 18.24 8.27
CA SER A 215 -12.38 18.23 8.90
C SER A 215 -12.32 18.20 10.44
N LEU A 216 -11.24 17.67 11.04
CA LEU A 216 -11.13 17.53 12.49
C LEU A 216 -10.99 18.89 13.18
N ALA A 217 -10.22 19.80 12.59
CA ALA A 217 -10.05 21.16 13.11
C ALA A 217 -11.40 21.89 13.10
N ASP A 218 -12.08 21.91 11.95
CA ASP A 218 -13.40 22.52 11.77
C ASP A 218 -14.43 21.94 12.76
N LEU A 219 -14.45 20.62 12.95
CA LEU A 219 -15.37 19.95 13.88
C LEU A 219 -15.04 20.21 15.34
N SER A 220 -13.76 20.35 15.69
CA SER A 220 -13.33 20.66 17.06
C SER A 220 -13.70 22.08 17.44
N GLU A 221 -13.51 23.04 16.53
CA GLU A 221 -13.96 24.43 16.69
C GLU A 221 -15.49 24.50 16.80
N ALA A 222 -16.21 23.83 15.90
CA ALA A 222 -17.67 23.74 15.95
C ALA A 222 -18.19 23.12 17.26
N LEU A 223 -17.51 22.11 17.80
CA LEU A 223 -17.84 21.51 19.09
C LEU A 223 -17.59 22.49 20.24
N GLN A 224 -16.50 23.25 20.21
CA GLN A 224 -16.22 24.28 21.21
C GLN A 224 -17.32 25.35 21.20
N VAL A 225 -17.65 25.91 20.04
CA VAL A 225 -18.73 26.89 19.87
C VAL A 225 -20.06 26.30 20.35
N CYS A 226 -20.36 25.04 20.01
CA CYS A 226 -21.56 24.36 20.50
C CYS A 226 -21.65 24.41 22.02
N ARG A 227 -20.56 24.07 22.72
CA ARG A 227 -20.51 24.04 24.18
C ARG A 227 -20.65 25.43 24.79
N GLU A 228 -20.04 26.44 24.19
CA GLU A 228 -20.13 27.84 24.63
C GLU A 228 -21.56 28.38 24.55
N TYR A 229 -22.29 28.11 23.45
CA TYR A 229 -23.63 28.65 23.23
C TYR A 229 -24.76 27.75 23.77
N MET A 230 -24.58 26.43 23.80
CA MET A 230 -25.65 25.48 24.14
C MET A 230 -25.42 24.71 25.44
N GLY A 231 -24.18 24.67 25.94
CA GLY A 231 -23.76 23.89 27.10
C GLY A 231 -23.34 22.45 26.75
N ASP A 232 -22.47 21.87 27.58
CA ASP A 232 -21.85 20.56 27.34
C ASP A 232 -22.86 19.40 27.20
N ASP A 233 -23.96 19.46 27.97
CA ASP A 233 -24.97 18.40 28.02
C ASP A 233 -26.00 18.47 26.88
N ALA A 234 -25.97 19.53 26.06
CA ALA A 234 -26.88 19.69 24.94
C ALA A 234 -26.76 18.48 23.98
N SER A 235 -27.89 17.93 23.57
CA SER A 235 -27.94 16.73 22.73
C SER A 235 -27.13 16.91 21.43
N TYR A 236 -27.13 18.12 20.87
CA TYR A 236 -26.38 18.46 19.67
C TYR A 236 -24.86 18.45 19.88
N CYS A 237 -24.37 19.00 21.01
CA CYS A 237 -22.95 18.99 21.35
C CYS A 237 -22.46 17.56 21.69
N ARG A 238 -23.29 16.75 22.35
CA ARG A 238 -23.01 15.33 22.57
C ARG A 238 -22.88 14.55 21.26
N TRP A 239 -23.76 14.81 20.29
CA TRP A 239 -23.68 14.21 18.97
C TRP A 239 -22.41 14.64 18.20
N LEU A 240 -22.08 15.95 18.16
CA LEU A 240 -20.82 16.43 17.57
C LEU A 240 -19.59 15.78 18.23
N SER A 241 -19.61 15.64 19.55
CA SER A 241 -18.55 14.95 20.30
C SER A 241 -18.39 13.48 19.86
N GLN A 242 -19.47 12.78 19.53
CA GLN A 242 -19.40 11.40 19.00
C GLN A 242 -18.85 11.35 17.57
N VAL A 243 -19.13 12.37 16.74
CA VAL A 243 -18.54 12.50 15.41
C VAL A 243 -17.03 12.68 15.53
N VAL A 244 -16.57 13.62 16.37
CA VAL A 244 -15.15 13.84 16.66
C VAL A 244 -14.48 12.56 17.20
N ALA A 245 -15.11 11.88 18.16
CA ALA A 245 -14.59 10.62 18.70
C ALA A 245 -14.42 9.53 17.63
N SER A 246 -15.32 9.47 16.63
CA SER A 246 -15.19 8.54 15.51
C SER A 246 -13.98 8.83 14.65
N MET A 247 -13.61 10.11 14.50
CA MET A 247 -12.39 10.52 13.78
C MET A 247 -11.15 10.10 14.53
N VAL A 248 -11.08 10.41 15.83
CA VAL A 248 -9.95 10.03 16.67
C VAL A 248 -9.75 8.52 16.64
N SER A 249 -10.84 7.75 16.73
CA SER A 249 -10.80 6.29 16.60
C SER A 249 -10.26 5.80 15.25
N ALA A 250 -10.58 6.51 14.15
CA ALA A 250 -10.02 6.21 12.83
C ALA A 250 -8.52 6.49 12.75
N TYR A 251 -8.03 7.59 13.35
CA TYR A 251 -6.59 7.86 13.46
C TYR A 251 -5.88 6.81 14.31
N GLU A 252 -6.44 6.44 15.45
CA GLU A 252 -5.89 5.39 16.31
C GLU A 252 -5.84 4.04 15.59
N SER A 253 -6.86 3.72 14.80
CA SER A 253 -6.89 2.52 13.96
C SER A 253 -5.80 2.57 12.87
N ALA A 254 -5.64 3.71 12.21
CA ALA A 254 -4.58 3.90 11.21
C ALA A 254 -3.16 3.85 11.82
N LYS A 255 -2.98 4.27 13.08
CA LYS A 255 -1.70 4.10 13.80
C LYS A 255 -1.33 2.64 14.04
N LYS A 256 -2.30 1.73 14.01
CA LYS A 256 -2.08 0.28 14.11
C LYS A 256 -1.76 -0.37 12.75
N LEU A 257 -1.65 0.41 11.69
CA LEU A 257 -1.45 -0.13 10.34
C LEU A 257 -0.15 -0.94 10.21
N SER A 258 0.93 -0.52 10.86
CA SER A 258 2.19 -1.29 10.91
C SER A 258 2.08 -2.64 11.64
N GLN A 259 1.00 -2.85 12.40
CA GLN A 259 0.74 -4.08 13.14
C GLN A 259 -0.13 -5.07 12.37
N ALA A 260 -0.66 -4.69 11.21
CA ALA A 260 -1.50 -5.56 10.40
C ALA A 260 -0.73 -6.82 9.96
N ASN A 261 -1.37 -7.97 10.12
CA ASN A 261 -0.75 -9.27 9.86
C ASN A 261 -1.10 -9.84 8.49
N ASP A 262 -2.27 -9.47 7.96
CA ASP A 262 -2.81 -9.95 6.70
C ASP A 262 -3.63 -8.87 6.00
N LEU A 263 -4.18 -9.23 4.83
CA LEU A 263 -5.00 -8.33 4.02
C LEU A 263 -6.38 -8.06 4.63
N ASP A 264 -6.88 -8.95 5.49
CA ASP A 264 -8.18 -8.81 6.13
C ASP A 264 -8.11 -7.75 7.25
N GLU A 265 -7.07 -7.80 8.08
CA GLU A 265 -6.77 -6.76 9.08
C GLU A 265 -6.56 -5.40 8.41
N LEU A 266 -5.80 -5.34 7.31
CA LEU A 266 -5.67 -4.12 6.50
C LEU A 266 -7.04 -3.65 6.01
N GLY A 267 -7.89 -4.57 5.52
CA GLY A 267 -9.26 -4.28 5.09
C GLY A 267 -10.14 -3.71 6.19
N VAL A 268 -10.03 -4.22 7.42
CA VAL A 268 -10.73 -3.69 8.60
C VAL A 268 -10.30 -2.26 8.91
N ILE A 269 -9.00 -1.96 8.84
CA ILE A 269 -8.48 -0.61 9.06
C ILE A 269 -9.04 0.35 8.00
N VAL A 270 -8.97 -0.03 6.71
CA VAL A 270 -9.53 0.78 5.61
C VAL A 270 -11.01 1.05 5.84
N ALA A 271 -11.79 0.01 6.19
CA ALA A 271 -13.23 0.14 6.43
C ALA A 271 -13.54 1.08 7.61
N GLY A 272 -12.75 1.03 8.68
CA GLY A 272 -12.87 1.94 9.81
C GLY A 272 -12.63 3.40 9.42
N VAL A 273 -11.57 3.66 8.66
CA VAL A 273 -11.24 5.01 8.16
C VAL A 273 -12.32 5.51 7.20
N ARG A 274 -12.78 4.66 6.27
CA ARG A 274 -13.86 4.98 5.33
C ARG A 274 -15.16 5.31 6.05
N LYS A 275 -15.55 4.51 7.04
CA LYS A 275 -16.75 4.75 7.84
C LYS A 275 -16.70 6.10 8.57
N ALA A 276 -15.54 6.48 9.12
CA ALA A 276 -15.37 7.78 9.75
C ALA A 276 -15.48 8.92 8.72
N TYR A 277 -14.88 8.77 7.54
CA TYR A 277 -15.00 9.72 6.45
C TYR A 277 -16.45 9.90 5.98
N GLU A 278 -17.16 8.80 5.73
CA GLU A 278 -18.57 8.84 5.33
C GLU A 278 -19.44 9.50 6.40
N ARG A 279 -19.18 9.20 7.68
CA ARG A 279 -19.90 9.84 8.80
C ARG A 279 -19.73 11.36 8.78
N ILE A 280 -18.52 11.87 8.55
CA ILE A 280 -18.27 13.33 8.49
C ILE A 280 -18.86 13.96 7.26
N SER A 281 -18.66 13.36 6.08
CA SER A 281 -19.18 13.88 4.83
C SER A 281 -20.69 14.05 4.91
N ASN A 282 -21.38 13.05 5.48
CA ASN A 282 -22.81 13.13 5.76
C ASN A 282 -23.14 14.19 6.82
N THR A 283 -22.43 14.20 7.94
CA THR A 283 -22.59 15.18 9.03
C THR A 283 -22.53 16.60 8.50
N ARG A 284 -21.48 16.97 7.76
CA ARG A 284 -21.29 18.33 7.23
C ARG A 284 -22.45 18.76 6.35
N ARG A 285 -22.80 17.95 5.34
CA ARG A 285 -23.92 18.22 4.42
C ARG A 285 -25.24 18.42 5.17
N LEU A 286 -25.48 17.60 6.19
CA LEU A 286 -26.77 17.56 6.89
C LEU A 286 -26.88 18.69 7.92
N VAL A 287 -25.76 19.10 8.53
CA VAL A 287 -25.67 20.28 9.41
C VAL A 287 -25.84 21.57 8.61
N GLU A 288 -25.22 21.70 7.44
CA GLU A 288 -25.43 22.82 6.49
C GLU A 288 -26.90 22.94 6.08
N LYS A 289 -27.56 21.81 5.80
CA LYS A 289 -28.98 21.80 5.42
C LYS A 289 -29.89 22.17 6.59
N LEU A 290 -29.61 21.64 7.78
CA LEU A 290 -30.38 21.92 8.98
C LEU A 290 -30.28 23.41 9.35
N SER A 291 -29.07 23.97 9.32
CA SER A 291 -28.85 25.37 9.68
C SER A 291 -29.54 26.33 8.73
N SER A 292 -29.54 26.05 7.42
CA SER A 292 -30.29 26.84 6.44
C SER A 292 -31.79 26.85 6.75
N ARG A 293 -32.37 25.71 7.12
CA ARG A 293 -33.80 25.63 7.49
C ARG A 293 -34.11 26.35 8.79
N ILE A 294 -33.25 26.21 9.81
CA ILE A 294 -33.39 26.90 11.09
C ILE A 294 -33.26 28.42 10.90
N ALA A 295 -32.25 28.87 10.16
CA ALA A 295 -32.04 30.28 9.84
C ALA A 295 -33.26 30.88 9.13
N SER A 296 -33.78 30.18 8.11
CA SER A 296 -34.99 30.62 7.42
C SER A 296 -36.22 30.67 8.31
N ALA A 297 -36.39 29.69 9.23
CA ALA A 297 -37.52 29.65 10.14
C ALA A 297 -37.44 30.73 11.23
N ALA A 298 -36.22 31.05 11.68
CA ALA A 298 -35.94 32.05 12.70
C ALA A 298 -35.82 33.49 12.14
N GLY A 299 -35.71 33.64 10.81
CA GLY A 299 -35.50 34.95 10.16
C GLY A 299 -34.06 35.46 10.25
N ILE A 300 -33.09 34.56 10.40
CA ILE A 300 -31.66 34.86 10.48
C ILE A 300 -31.10 35.01 9.05
N ASN A 301 -30.67 36.21 8.69
CA ASN A 301 -30.07 36.52 7.39
C ASN A 301 -28.53 36.45 7.46
N GLN A 302 -28.00 35.28 7.82
CA GLN A 302 -26.56 35.00 7.81
C GLN A 302 -26.30 33.77 6.92
N THR A 303 -25.27 33.88 6.08
CA THR A 303 -24.71 32.75 5.34
C THR A 303 -23.43 32.33 6.02
N ALA A 304 -23.42 31.14 6.62
CA ALA A 304 -22.23 30.61 7.25
C ALA A 304 -21.21 30.13 6.20
N VAL A 305 -19.94 30.41 6.47
CA VAL A 305 -18.78 30.03 5.65
C VAL A 305 -17.96 28.93 6.34
N SER A 306 -18.18 28.70 7.64
CA SER A 306 -17.53 27.65 8.44
C SER A 306 -18.55 26.80 9.22
N LEU A 307 -18.12 25.63 9.70
CA LEU A 307 -18.97 24.78 10.54
C LEU A 307 -19.27 25.43 11.90
N ALA A 308 -18.34 26.19 12.45
CA ALA A 308 -18.53 26.93 13.70
C ALA A 308 -19.65 27.98 13.56
N GLU A 309 -19.63 28.78 12.50
CA GLU A 309 -20.69 29.74 12.19
C GLU A 309 -22.04 29.04 11.94
N ILE A 310 -22.02 27.85 11.32
CA ILE A 310 -23.23 27.04 11.18
C ILE A 310 -23.80 26.70 12.56
N ILE A 311 -22.97 26.30 13.53
CA ILE A 311 -23.43 25.96 14.87
C ILE A 311 -23.96 27.20 15.61
N GLU A 312 -23.35 28.36 15.43
CA GLU A 312 -23.83 29.62 15.99
C GLU A 312 -25.24 29.96 15.46
N ILE A 313 -25.46 29.85 14.15
CA ILE A 313 -26.79 30.04 13.55
C ILE A 313 -27.81 29.06 14.13
N VAL A 314 -27.43 27.81 14.35
CA VAL A 314 -28.31 26.81 14.98
C VAL A 314 -28.62 27.20 16.42
N ALA A 315 -27.65 27.72 17.19
CA ALA A 315 -27.86 28.18 18.56
C ALA A 315 -28.79 29.40 18.63
N MET A 316 -28.55 30.41 17.78
CA MET A 316 -29.40 31.60 17.68
C MET A 316 -30.83 31.21 17.28
N GLY A 317 -30.98 30.33 16.29
CA GLY A 317 -32.29 29.89 15.83
C GLY A 317 -33.03 29.05 16.89
N ARG A 318 -32.31 28.24 17.67
CA ARG A 318 -32.87 27.52 18.81
C ARG A 318 -33.48 28.47 19.83
N GLU A 319 -32.75 29.52 20.20
CA GLU A 319 -33.21 30.52 21.17
C GLU A 319 -34.41 31.31 20.63
N GLN A 320 -34.32 31.81 19.39
CA GLN A 320 -35.38 32.61 18.77
C GLN A 320 -36.68 31.83 18.54
N LEU A 321 -36.57 30.54 18.19
CA LEU A 321 -37.73 29.67 17.96
C LEU A 321 -38.26 29.03 19.25
N GLY A 322 -37.54 29.15 20.37
CA GLY A 322 -37.87 28.51 21.64
C GLY A 322 -38.03 27.00 21.49
N LEU A 323 -37.06 26.32 20.87
CA LEU A 323 -37.12 24.87 20.67
C LEU A 323 -37.10 24.14 22.01
N THR A 324 -37.96 23.13 22.13
CA THR A 324 -37.98 22.22 23.26
C THR A 324 -36.89 21.15 23.13
N ARG A 325 -36.51 20.52 24.25
CA ARG A 325 -35.53 19.43 24.27
C ARG A 325 -35.91 18.27 23.33
N LEU A 326 -37.19 17.93 23.23
CA LEU A 326 -37.67 16.86 22.33
C LEU A 326 -37.56 17.27 20.86
N GLU A 327 -37.81 18.54 20.52
CA GLU A 327 -37.58 19.06 19.18
C GLU A 327 -36.10 19.01 18.83
N GLU A 328 -35.20 19.38 19.74
CA GLU A 328 -33.75 19.31 19.54
C GLU A 328 -33.25 17.87 19.31
N GLU A 329 -33.78 16.88 20.04
CA GLU A 329 -33.48 15.47 19.82
C GLU A 329 -33.91 15.01 18.42
N LEU A 330 -35.09 15.46 17.96
CA LEU A 330 -35.58 15.17 16.61
C LEU A 330 -34.81 15.92 15.51
N LEU A 331 -34.21 17.07 15.81
CA LEU A 331 -33.31 17.76 14.88
C LEU A 331 -32.05 16.93 14.59
N ILE A 332 -31.53 16.19 15.57
CA ILE A 332 -30.39 15.28 15.37
C ILE A 332 -30.81 14.12 14.47
N GLU A 333 -32.02 13.60 14.61
CA GLU A 333 -32.52 12.53 13.73
C GLU A 333 -32.76 13.01 12.30
N LEU A 334 -33.15 14.27 12.10
CA LEU A 334 -33.20 14.91 10.79
C LEU A 334 -31.81 15.03 10.15
N VAL A 335 -30.78 15.23 10.97
CA VAL A 335 -29.38 15.21 10.50
C VAL A 335 -28.97 13.81 10.03
N GLU A 336 -29.68 12.74 10.40
CA GLU A 336 -29.36 11.38 9.91
C GLU A 336 -30.28 10.91 8.77
N LYS A 337 -31.54 11.36 8.73
CA LYS A 337 -32.57 10.80 7.82
C LYS A 337 -33.20 11.78 6.83
N ASP A 338 -32.95 13.10 6.97
CA ASP A 338 -33.51 14.21 6.15
C ASP A 338 -35.06 14.34 6.14
N VAL A 339 -35.78 13.30 6.59
CA VAL A 339 -37.23 13.23 6.71
C VAL A 339 -37.58 12.58 8.05
N ILE A 340 -38.54 13.16 8.77
CA ILE A 340 -39.14 12.54 9.94
C ILE A 340 -40.30 11.65 9.48
N ASP A 341 -40.25 10.37 9.83
CA ASP A 341 -41.41 9.48 9.73
C ASP A 341 -42.27 9.63 11.00
N LEU A 342 -43.45 10.21 10.82
CA LEU A 342 -44.38 10.49 11.91
C LEU A 342 -44.89 9.22 12.60
N LEU A 343 -44.95 8.07 11.90
CA LEU A 343 -45.37 6.80 12.50
C LEU A 343 -44.29 6.24 13.43
N ASP A 344 -43.02 6.35 13.03
CA ASP A 344 -41.91 5.90 13.87
C ASP A 344 -41.72 6.79 15.09
N VAL A 345 -41.93 8.11 14.94
CA VAL A 345 -41.90 9.04 16.06
C VAL A 345 -43.09 8.80 17.01
N TYR A 346 -44.28 8.53 16.49
CA TYR A 346 -45.46 8.23 17.32
C TYR A 346 -45.26 7.00 18.21
N LYS A 347 -44.58 5.95 17.71
CA LYS A 347 -44.25 4.75 18.51
C LYS A 347 -43.41 5.05 19.76
N ARG A 348 -42.73 6.20 19.81
CA ARG A 348 -41.91 6.65 20.94
C ARG A 348 -42.68 7.50 21.96
N GLY A 349 -43.89 7.92 21.62
CA GLY A 349 -44.78 8.65 22.53
C GLY A 349 -45.46 9.87 21.87
N GLU A 350 -46.56 10.28 22.48
CA GLU A 350 -47.38 11.41 22.00
C GLU A 350 -46.62 12.74 22.03
N GLU A 351 -45.73 12.93 23.01
CA GLU A 351 -44.93 14.16 23.15
C GLU A 351 -43.91 14.32 22.01
N TYR A 352 -43.28 13.22 21.60
CA TYR A 352 -42.38 13.19 20.44
C TYR A 352 -43.14 13.48 19.13
N LEU A 353 -44.36 12.96 18.98
CA LEU A 353 -45.19 13.27 17.81
C LEU A 353 -45.55 14.77 17.78
N LYS A 354 -45.92 15.36 18.92
CA LYS A 354 -46.20 16.80 19.01
C LYS A 354 -44.98 17.63 18.64
N ALA A 355 -43.79 17.27 19.13
CA ALA A 355 -42.53 17.93 18.78
C ALA A 355 -42.24 17.84 17.27
N ALA A 356 -42.37 16.66 16.66
CA ALA A 356 -42.17 16.47 15.21
C ALA A 356 -43.13 17.33 14.37
N LEU A 357 -44.41 17.39 14.76
CA LEU A 357 -45.40 18.23 14.08
C LEU A 357 -45.08 19.72 14.16
N GLN A 358 -44.54 20.19 15.29
CA GLN A 358 -44.11 21.59 15.44
C GLN A 358 -42.92 21.91 14.52
N LEU A 359 -41.92 21.03 14.45
CA LEU A 359 -40.79 21.17 13.53
C LEU A 359 -41.24 21.22 12.06
N CYS A 360 -42.24 20.43 11.69
CA CYS A 360 -42.78 20.42 10.34
C CYS A 360 -43.63 21.66 10.04
N LYS A 361 -44.42 22.14 11.00
CA LYS A 361 -45.18 23.39 10.88
C LYS A 361 -44.25 24.59 10.67
N ARG A 362 -43.06 24.57 11.28
CA ARG A 362 -42.01 25.59 11.13
C ARG A 362 -41.16 25.42 9.86
N ASN A 363 -41.46 24.45 8.99
CA ASN A 363 -40.68 24.09 7.80
C ASN A 363 -39.22 23.69 8.07
N ILE A 364 -38.88 23.33 9.31
CA ILE A 364 -37.54 22.87 9.69
C ILE A 364 -37.35 21.40 9.29
N ALA A 365 -38.44 20.63 9.38
CA ALA A 365 -38.47 19.22 9.08
C ALA A 365 -39.39 18.91 7.89
N ARG A 366 -39.00 17.96 7.04
CA ARG A 366 -39.94 17.30 6.13
C ARG A 366 -40.57 16.13 6.88
N CYS A 367 -41.88 16.16 7.08
CA CYS A 367 -42.62 15.06 7.69
C CYS A 367 -43.20 14.15 6.60
N SER A 368 -43.16 12.84 6.82
CA SER A 368 -43.88 11.86 6.01
C SER A 368 -44.61 10.86 6.89
N ILE A 369 -45.63 10.23 6.31
CA ILE A 369 -46.35 9.09 6.92
C ILE A 369 -46.16 7.94 5.93
N ARG A 370 -45.17 7.07 6.17
CA ARG A 370 -44.98 5.86 5.36
C ARG A 370 -45.42 4.66 6.19
N ALA A 371 -46.56 4.08 5.84
CA ALA A 371 -46.93 2.77 6.35
C ALA A 371 -46.09 1.72 5.60
N TYR A 372 -45.23 1.00 6.31
CA TYR A 372 -44.52 -0.18 5.80
C TYR A 372 -45.41 -1.41 5.89
#